data_AF-A0A939AHR4-F1
#
_entry.id   AF-A0A939AHR4-F1
#
_cell.length_a   1.000
_cell.length_b   1.000
_cell.length_c   1.000
_cell.angle_alpha   90.00
_cell.angle_beta   90.00
_cell.angle_gamma   90.00
#
_symmetry.space_group_name_H-M   'P 1'
#
loop_
_entity.id
_entity.type
_entity.pdbx_description
1 polymer ?
#
loop_
_entity_poly.entity_id
_entity_poly.type
_entity_poly.pdbx_seq_one_letter_code
_entity_poly.pdbx_strand_id
1 'polypeptide(L)'
;MPQDDPHPSRQLPPHTRLREGARPVSISPSVYDRPSTMLPESEFARLKAVPGARAARVEAGRTLFEEGAPAAKLYVLVSGALVLERTGGGKADVRGAGSIVGEIGALSGRPHPYTARATAAAVLLAVPAAAVDAATERSAGFARSLLRTIAERA
;
A
#
# COMPACT_ATOMS: atom_id res chain seq x y z
N MET A 1 -23.02 -28.47 -57.64
CA MET A 1 -23.00 -28.83 -56.21
C MET A 1 -21.83 -28.12 -55.57
N PRO A 2 -22.03 -27.49 -54.40
CA PRO A 2 -21.30 -26.30 -53.98
C PRO A 2 -19.89 -26.59 -53.45
N GLN A 3 -19.01 -25.59 -53.65
CA GLN A 3 -17.64 -25.52 -53.18
C GLN A 3 -17.64 -25.18 -51.68
N ASP A 4 -16.96 -25.99 -50.86
CA ASP A 4 -16.61 -25.68 -49.47
C ASP A 4 -15.45 -24.67 -49.46
N ASP A 5 -15.78 -23.38 -49.45
CA ASP A 5 -14.84 -22.32 -49.07
C ASP A 5 -14.89 -22.10 -47.55
N PRO A 6 -13.79 -22.30 -46.81
CA PRO A 6 -13.75 -21.98 -45.39
C PRO A 6 -13.60 -20.47 -45.20
N HIS A 7 -14.68 -19.81 -44.79
CA HIS A 7 -14.64 -18.45 -44.27
C HIS A 7 -13.83 -18.38 -42.96
N PRO A 8 -12.76 -17.57 -42.88
CA PRO A 8 -12.07 -17.30 -41.64
C PRO A 8 -12.73 -16.12 -40.91
N SER A 9 -12.58 -16.10 -39.59
CA SER A 9 -12.75 -14.94 -38.68
C SER A 9 -14.10 -14.82 -37.96
N ARG A 10 -14.11 -15.30 -36.71
CA ARG A 10 -14.58 -14.47 -35.59
C ARG A 10 -13.49 -14.43 -34.54
N GLN A 11 -12.51 -13.55 -34.76
CA GLN A 11 -11.49 -13.20 -33.77
C GLN A 11 -12.19 -12.53 -32.59
N LEU A 12 -12.19 -13.20 -31.43
CA LEU A 12 -12.35 -12.54 -30.15
C LEU A 12 -11.03 -11.81 -29.83
N PRO A 13 -11.04 -10.57 -29.32
CA PRO A 13 -9.83 -9.84 -29.02
C PRO A 13 -8.97 -10.61 -27.99
N PRO A 14 -7.63 -10.54 -28.13
CA PRO A 14 -6.72 -11.28 -27.28
C PRO A 14 -6.87 -10.80 -25.84
N HIS A 15 -7.08 -11.75 -24.92
CA HIS A 15 -6.87 -11.52 -23.50
C HIS A 15 -5.53 -10.78 -23.34
N THR A 16 -5.57 -9.60 -22.75
CA THR A 16 -4.40 -8.79 -22.44
C THR A 16 -3.34 -9.71 -21.86
N ARG A 17 -2.27 -9.93 -22.64
CA ARG A 17 -1.09 -10.66 -22.18
C ARG A 17 -0.65 -10.00 -20.88
N LEU A 18 -0.85 -10.71 -19.76
CA LEU A 18 -0.19 -10.40 -18.52
C LEU A 18 1.29 -10.29 -18.87
N ARG A 19 1.88 -9.11 -18.65
CA ARG A 19 3.34 -8.98 -18.67
C ARG A 19 3.86 -9.80 -17.49
N GLU A 20 4.06 -11.07 -17.75
CA GLU A 20 4.74 -12.03 -16.91
C GLU A 20 6.23 -11.63 -16.92
N GLY A 21 6.60 -10.83 -15.93
CA GLY A 21 7.93 -10.23 -15.85
C GLY A 21 8.24 -9.57 -14.52
N ALA A 22 7.50 -9.88 -13.45
CA ALA A 22 7.98 -9.59 -12.11
C ALA A 22 9.12 -10.57 -11.83
N ARG A 23 10.36 -10.12 -12.05
CA ARG A 23 11.54 -10.86 -11.59
C ARG A 23 11.33 -11.15 -10.10
N PRO A 24 11.58 -12.37 -9.61
CA PRO A 24 11.52 -12.63 -8.18
C PRO A 24 12.52 -11.69 -7.51
N VAL A 25 12.01 -10.73 -6.75
CA VAL A 25 12.85 -9.83 -5.95
C VAL A 25 13.51 -10.71 -4.90
N SER A 26 14.84 -10.80 -4.97
CA SER A 26 15.62 -11.54 -3.98
C SER A 26 15.48 -10.81 -2.64
N ILE A 27 14.58 -11.31 -1.80
CA ILE A 27 14.38 -10.81 -0.44
C ILE A 27 15.47 -11.46 0.40
N SER A 28 16.59 -10.76 0.61
CA SER A 28 17.60 -11.24 1.55
C SER A 28 16.94 -11.41 2.93
N PRO A 29 17.05 -12.57 3.61
CA PRO A 29 16.35 -12.86 4.88
C PRO A 29 16.68 -11.90 6.04
N SER A 30 17.65 -11.00 5.86
CA SER A 30 18.11 -10.02 6.85
C SER A 30 17.18 -8.81 7.04
N VAL A 31 16.08 -8.67 6.29
CA VAL A 31 15.22 -7.46 6.35
C VAL A 31 14.15 -7.52 7.46
N TYR A 32 14.01 -8.64 8.18
CA TYR A 32 13.05 -8.77 9.29
C TYR A 32 13.46 -8.04 10.59
N ASP A 33 14.68 -7.49 10.67
CA ASP A 33 15.28 -7.07 11.94
C ASP A 33 15.19 -5.57 12.24
N ARG A 34 14.17 -4.88 11.71
CA ARG A 34 13.75 -3.61 12.31
C ARG A 34 12.54 -3.91 13.18
N PRO A 35 12.60 -3.72 14.52
CA PRO A 35 11.42 -3.79 15.34
C PRO A 35 10.46 -2.73 14.80
N SER A 36 9.42 -3.16 14.10
CA SER A 36 8.34 -2.28 13.69
C SER A 36 7.66 -1.88 14.98
N THR A 37 8.04 -0.73 15.56
CA THR A 37 7.38 -0.18 16.74
C THR A 37 5.89 -0.26 16.49
N MET A 38 5.17 -1.08 17.24
CA MET A 38 3.76 -1.33 16.96
C MET A 38 3.01 -0.01 17.10
N LEU A 39 2.10 0.30 16.16
CA LEU A 39 1.21 1.45 16.35
C LEU A 39 0.50 1.29 17.69
N PRO A 40 0.59 2.26 18.63
CA PRO A 40 -0.12 2.15 19.90
C PRO A 40 -1.63 1.97 19.67
N GLU A 41 -2.28 1.13 20.48
CA GLU A 41 -3.73 0.86 20.32
C GLU A 41 -4.57 2.13 20.37
N SER A 42 -4.15 3.10 21.19
CA SER A 42 -4.79 4.41 21.27
C SER A 42 -4.73 5.18 19.95
N GLU A 43 -3.61 5.15 19.24
CA GLU A 43 -3.47 5.78 17.93
C GLU A 43 -4.26 5.02 16.86
N PHE A 44 -4.27 3.68 16.91
CA PHE A 44 -5.11 2.88 16.03
C PHE A 44 -6.60 3.22 16.20
N ALA A 45 -7.08 3.31 17.45
CA ALA A 45 -8.46 3.68 17.75
C ALA A 45 -8.81 5.08 17.21
N ARG A 46 -7.88 6.03 17.32
CA ARG A 46 -8.06 7.40 16.80
C ARG A 46 -8.10 7.43 15.29
N LEU A 47 -7.19 6.73 14.61
CA LEU A 47 -7.19 6.60 13.15
C LEU A 47 -8.44 5.87 12.64
N LYS A 48 -8.94 4.88 13.38
CA LYS A 48 -10.20 4.18 13.07
C LYS A 48 -11.42 5.09 13.21
N ALA A 49 -11.38 6.07 14.13
CA ALA A 49 -12.44 7.03 14.33
C ALA A 49 -12.44 8.19 13.31
N VAL A 50 -11.42 8.30 12.46
CA VAL A 50 -11.36 9.32 11.41
C VAL A 50 -12.48 9.07 10.37
N PRO A 51 -13.25 10.10 9.98
CA PRO A 51 -14.30 9.95 8.97
C PRO A 51 -13.78 9.33 7.66
N GLY A 52 -14.47 8.29 7.20
CA GLY A 52 -14.10 7.57 5.98
C GLY A 52 -12.94 6.58 6.16
N ALA A 53 -12.47 6.32 7.37
CA ALA A 53 -11.62 5.17 7.66
C ALA A 53 -12.38 3.85 7.43
N ARG A 54 -11.75 2.89 6.75
CA ARG A 54 -12.38 1.60 6.43
C ARG A 54 -11.36 0.48 6.37
N ALA A 55 -11.80 -0.71 6.76
CA ALA A 55 -11.03 -1.91 6.54
C ALA A 55 -10.92 -2.20 5.03
N ALA A 56 -9.75 -2.65 4.59
CA ALA A 56 -9.48 -3.11 3.24
C ALA A 56 -8.63 -4.38 3.30
N ARG A 57 -8.77 -5.22 2.28
CA ARG A 57 -7.98 -6.44 2.12
C ARG A 57 -7.20 -6.40 0.82
N VAL A 58 -5.96 -6.88 0.86
CA VAL A 58 -5.09 -6.99 -0.31
C VAL A 58 -4.55 -8.42 -0.35
N GLU A 59 -4.76 -9.10 -1.47
CA GLU A 59 -4.26 -10.46 -1.66
C GLU A 59 -2.75 -10.46 -1.93
N ALA A 60 -2.09 -11.58 -1.63
CA ALA A 60 -0.65 -11.73 -1.87
C ALA A 60 -0.31 -11.47 -3.35
N GLY A 61 0.80 -10.79 -3.59
CA GLY A 61 1.27 -10.38 -4.92
C GLY A 61 0.57 -9.15 -5.49
N ARG A 62 -0.49 -8.62 -4.85
CA ARG A 62 -1.20 -7.43 -5.35
C ARG A 62 -0.53 -6.14 -4.89
N THR A 63 -0.46 -5.17 -5.79
CA THR A 63 -0.03 -3.81 -5.50
C THR A 63 -1.12 -3.06 -4.73
N LEU A 64 -0.75 -2.45 -3.60
CA LEU A 64 -1.61 -1.53 -2.85
C LEU A 64 -1.63 -0.14 -3.50
N PHE A 65 -0.45 0.37 -3.85
CA PHE A 65 -0.27 1.58 -4.65
C PHE A 65 1.07 1.56 -5.38
N GLU A 66 1.14 2.29 -6.48
CA GLU A 66 2.36 2.44 -7.28
C GLU A 66 3.11 3.73 -6.88
N GLU A 67 4.42 3.72 -7.06
CA GLU A 67 5.24 4.93 -7.03
C GLU A 67 4.72 5.97 -8.03
N GLY A 68 4.72 7.23 -7.63
CA GLY A 68 4.21 8.34 -8.45
C GLY A 68 2.68 8.44 -8.49
N ALA A 69 1.94 7.47 -7.93
CA ALA A 69 0.48 7.58 -7.81
C ALA A 69 0.09 8.62 -6.73
N PRO A 70 -1.04 9.34 -6.90
CA PRO A 70 -1.55 10.25 -5.89
C PRO A 70 -1.79 9.57 -4.53
N ALA A 71 -1.25 10.14 -3.46
CA ALA A 71 -1.34 9.58 -2.11
C ALA A 71 -2.58 10.06 -1.36
N ALA A 72 -3.76 9.62 -1.80
CA ALA A 72 -5.04 10.06 -1.22
C ALA A 72 -5.38 9.42 0.14
N LYS A 73 -4.58 8.44 0.60
CA LYS A 73 -4.83 7.65 1.80
C LYS A 73 -3.53 7.25 2.48
N LEU A 74 -3.57 7.11 3.79
CA LEU A 74 -2.59 6.34 4.56
C LEU A 74 -3.21 5.01 5.01
N TYR A 75 -2.36 4.03 5.29
CA TYR A 75 -2.77 2.67 5.60
C TYR A 75 -2.12 2.21 6.90
N VAL A 76 -2.90 1.61 7.79
CA VAL A 76 -2.37 0.86 8.93
C VAL A 76 -2.49 -0.63 8.63
N LEU A 77 -1.39 -1.37 8.69
CA LEU A 77 -1.39 -2.82 8.53
C LEU A 77 -1.91 -3.47 9.81
N VAL A 78 -3.07 -4.13 9.73
CA VAL A 78 -3.65 -4.90 10.83
C VAL A 78 -3.05 -6.31 10.87
N SER A 79 -2.85 -6.91 9.69
CA SER A 79 -2.19 -8.22 9.53
C SER A 79 -1.57 -8.34 8.14
N GLY A 80 -0.69 -9.32 7.96
CA GLY A 80 0.03 -9.57 6.71
C GLY A 80 1.33 -8.78 6.61
N ALA A 81 1.88 -8.70 5.40
CA ALA A 81 3.13 -8.03 5.12
C ALA A 81 3.11 -7.37 3.73
N LEU A 82 3.74 -6.19 3.65
CA LEU A 82 3.99 -5.46 2.41
C LEU A 82 5.49 -5.31 2.20
N VAL A 83 5.92 -5.30 0.94
CA VAL A 83 7.25 -4.85 0.51
C VAL A 83 7.11 -3.48 -0.14
N LEU A 84 8.03 -2.57 0.21
CA LEU A 84 8.14 -1.21 -0.32
C LEU A 84 9.37 -1.14 -1.23
N GLU A 85 9.16 -0.74 -2.48
CA GLU A 85 10.18 -0.78 -3.52
C GLU A 85 10.21 0.54 -4.30
N ARG A 86 11.41 1.04 -4.63
CA ARG A 86 11.60 2.24 -5.44
C ARG A 86 12.05 1.88 -6.85
N THR A 87 11.56 2.63 -7.81
CA THR A 87 12.00 2.60 -9.20
C THR A 87 13.45 3.07 -9.28
N GLY A 88 14.30 2.33 -10.00
CA GLY A 88 15.74 2.59 -10.05
C GLY A 88 16.56 1.80 -9.02
N GLY A 89 15.91 0.97 -8.19
CA GLY A 89 16.58 0.06 -7.26
C GLY A 89 16.78 0.66 -5.86
N GLY A 90 17.46 -0.11 -5.01
CA GLY A 90 17.62 0.18 -3.59
C GLY A 90 17.22 -1.00 -2.72
N LYS A 91 17.46 -0.90 -1.41
CA LYS A 91 17.03 -1.92 -0.45
C LYS A 91 15.51 -1.86 -0.33
N ALA A 92 14.85 -2.97 -0.62
CA ALA A 92 13.42 -3.12 -0.34
C ALA A 92 13.21 -3.12 1.18
N ASP A 93 12.15 -2.44 1.63
CA ASP A 93 11.76 -2.38 3.03
C ASP A 93 10.49 -3.20 3.24
N VAL A 94 10.45 -4.02 4.30
CA VAL A 94 9.30 -4.90 4.57
C VAL A 94 8.54 -4.36 5.77
N ARG A 95 7.23 -4.18 5.61
CA ARG A 95 6.33 -3.66 6.65
C ARG A 95 5.34 -4.74 7.06
N GLY A 96 5.33 -5.05 8.34
CA GLY A 96 4.39 -6.01 8.94
C GLY A 96 3.22 -5.35 9.66
N ALA A 97 2.42 -6.17 10.33
CA ALA A 97 1.34 -5.73 11.21
C ALA A 97 1.80 -4.63 12.20
N GLY A 98 0.90 -3.69 12.49
CA GLY A 98 1.17 -2.52 13.30
C GLY A 98 1.90 -1.39 12.56
N SER A 99 2.22 -1.54 11.28
CA SER A 99 2.90 -0.51 10.47
C SER A 99 1.94 0.49 9.83
N ILE A 100 2.38 1.75 9.78
CA ILE A 100 1.78 2.76 8.92
C ILE A 100 2.55 2.76 7.58
N VAL A 101 1.83 2.83 6.47
CA VAL A 101 2.36 2.88 5.10
C VAL A 101 1.61 3.95 4.30
N GLY A 102 2.32 4.65 3.41
CA GLY A 102 1.75 5.73 2.59
C GLY A 102 1.59 7.06 3.33
N GLU A 103 2.03 7.13 4.59
CA GLU A 103 2.01 8.31 5.44
C GLU A 103 2.80 9.48 4.86
N ILE A 104 3.95 9.21 4.22
CA ILE A 104 4.78 10.26 3.63
C ILE A 104 4.00 11.02 2.56
N GLY A 105 3.41 10.29 1.61
CA GLY A 105 2.65 10.91 0.53
C GLY A 105 1.39 11.61 1.07
N ALA A 106 0.66 10.93 1.97
CA ALA A 106 -0.56 11.46 2.56
C ALA A 106 -0.33 12.78 3.31
N LEU A 107 0.71 12.87 4.15
CA LEU A 107 0.98 14.05 4.98
C LEU A 107 1.73 15.16 4.24
N SER A 108 2.56 14.82 3.25
CA SER A 108 3.30 15.84 2.49
C SER A 108 2.52 16.39 1.30
N GLY A 109 1.35 15.82 0.98
CA GLY A 109 0.58 16.14 -0.22
C GLY A 109 1.28 15.75 -1.54
N ARG A 110 2.32 14.91 -1.46
CA ARG A 110 3.11 14.46 -2.63
C ARG A 110 2.67 13.06 -3.08
N PRO A 111 2.94 12.68 -4.33
CA PRO A 111 2.76 11.30 -4.78
C PRO A 111 3.54 10.28 -3.94
N HIS A 112 3.12 9.01 -3.99
CA HIS A 112 3.81 7.93 -3.30
C HIS A 112 5.28 7.83 -3.77
N PRO A 113 6.27 7.83 -2.85
CA PRO A 113 7.69 7.80 -3.21
C PRO A 113 8.25 6.40 -3.45
N TYR A 114 7.39 5.37 -3.42
CA TYR A 114 7.69 3.96 -3.63
C TYR A 114 6.41 3.21 -4.01
N THR A 115 6.55 2.03 -4.62
CA THR A 115 5.47 1.05 -4.80
C THR A 115 5.34 0.18 -3.55
N ALA A 116 4.11 -0.06 -3.10
CA ALA A 116 3.82 -1.00 -2.02
C ALA A 116 3.09 -2.23 -2.54
N ARG A 117 3.65 -3.43 -2.33
CA ARG A 117 3.07 -4.69 -2.79
C ARG A 117 2.92 -5.69 -1.64
N ALA A 118 1.81 -6.42 -1.61
CA ALA A 118 1.61 -7.45 -0.60
C ALA A 118 2.49 -8.67 -0.86
N THR A 119 3.30 -9.07 0.12
CA THR A 119 4.06 -10.34 0.08
C THR A 119 3.27 -11.50 0.68
N ALA A 120 2.31 -11.19 1.54
CA ALA A 120 1.28 -12.10 2.05
C ALA A 120 -0.08 -11.39 2.05
N ALA A 121 -1.18 -12.14 2.09
CA ALA A 121 -2.50 -11.54 2.21
C ALA A 121 -2.55 -10.61 3.44
N ALA A 122 -3.03 -9.39 3.25
CA ALA A 122 -2.96 -8.32 4.24
C ALA A 122 -4.34 -7.71 4.51
N VAL A 123 -4.58 -7.38 5.76
CA VAL A 123 -5.73 -6.59 6.20
C VAL A 123 -5.22 -5.23 6.66
N LEU A 124 -5.88 -4.17 6.18
CA LEU A 124 -5.44 -2.80 6.34
C LEU A 124 -6.61 -1.95 6.86
N LEU A 125 -6.31 -0.93 7.66
CA LEU A 125 -7.19 0.23 7.83
C LEU A 125 -6.74 1.30 6.85
N ALA A 126 -7.56 1.59 5.83
CA ALA A 126 -7.32 2.70 4.92
C ALA A 126 -7.98 3.96 5.46
N VAL A 127 -7.24 5.04 5.63
CA VAL A 127 -7.71 6.32 6.17
C VAL A 127 -7.49 7.43 5.12
N PRO A 128 -8.52 8.22 4.75
CA PRO A 128 -8.36 9.30 3.77
C PRO A 128 -7.40 10.38 4.28
N ALA A 129 -6.45 10.81 3.44
CA ALA A 129 -5.46 11.82 3.80
C ALA A 129 -6.13 13.13 4.24
N ALA A 130 -7.06 13.65 3.43
CA ALA A 130 -7.80 14.87 3.76
C ALA A 130 -8.56 14.81 5.10
N ALA A 131 -9.03 13.62 5.51
CA ALA A 131 -9.70 13.45 6.80
C ALA A 131 -8.71 13.43 7.97
N VAL A 132 -7.49 12.94 7.75
CA VAL A 132 -6.39 13.00 8.69
C VAL A 132 -5.92 14.43 8.85
N ASP A 133 -5.74 15.18 7.76
CA ASP A 133 -5.39 16.60 7.78
C ASP A 133 -6.42 17.41 8.56
N ALA A 134 -7.71 17.22 8.28
CA ALA A 134 -8.76 17.89 9.03
C ALA A 134 -8.77 17.48 10.52
N ALA A 135 -8.37 16.25 10.86
CA ALA A 135 -8.27 15.80 12.25
C ALA A 135 -7.04 16.36 12.97
N THR A 136 -5.91 16.56 12.27
CA THR A 136 -4.71 17.18 12.84
C THR A 136 -4.93 18.67 13.08
N GLU A 137 -5.63 19.37 12.19
CA GLU A 137 -6.04 20.76 12.36
C GLU A 137 -6.95 20.95 13.58
N ARG A 138 -7.90 20.02 13.80
CA ARG A 138 -8.83 20.09 14.95
C ARG A 138 -8.21 19.71 16.29
N SER A 139 -7.08 19.00 16.30
CA SER A 139 -6.48 18.49 17.53
C SER A 139 -4.96 18.45 17.46
N ALA A 140 -4.32 19.43 18.11
CA ALA A 140 -2.86 19.43 18.30
C ALA A 140 -2.37 18.19 19.09
N GLY A 141 -3.22 17.57 19.92
CA GLY A 141 -2.91 16.29 20.56
C GLY A 141 -2.86 15.13 19.56
N PHE A 142 -3.74 15.12 18.56
CA PHE A 142 -3.70 14.17 17.44
C PHE A 142 -2.47 14.35 16.58
N ALA A 143 -2.23 15.57 16.12
CA ALA A 143 -1.07 15.89 15.30
C ALA A 143 0.24 15.43 15.98
N ARG A 144 0.46 15.79 17.25
CA ARG A 144 1.68 15.42 17.99
C ARG A 144 1.85 13.92 18.16
N SER A 145 0.79 13.20 18.51
CA SER A 145 0.87 11.76 18.74
C SER A 145 1.12 10.98 17.44
N LEU A 146 0.46 11.39 16.34
CA LEU A 146 0.68 10.83 15.02
C LEU A 146 2.11 11.11 14.53
N LEU A 147 2.60 12.35 14.66
CA LEU A 147 3.97 12.71 14.29
C LEU A 147 5.01 11.92 15.07
N ARG A 148 4.83 11.78 16.39
CA ARG A 148 5.72 10.95 17.23
C ARG A 148 5.76 9.51 16.75
N THR A 149 4.58 8.93 16.50
CA THR A 149 4.46 7.57 15.97
C THR A 149 5.20 7.40 14.64
N ILE A 150 5.14 8.39 13.75
CA ILE A 150 5.81 8.32 12.44
C ILE A 150 7.32 8.54 12.58
N ALA A 151 7.73 9.49 13.42
CA ALA A 151 9.14 9.81 13.67
C ALA A 151 9.90 8.65 14.33
N GLU A 152 9.26 7.88 15.20
CA GLU A 152 9.83 6.69 15.83
C GLU A 152 10.02 5.50 14.85
N ARG A 153 9.63 5.66 13.58
CA ARG A 153 9.61 4.60 12.55
C ARG A 153 10.40 4.92 11.28
N ALA A 154 10.95 6.13 11.15
CA ALA A 154 11.76 6.57 10.02
C ALA A 154 13.24 6.17 10.24
#